data_AF-A0A290ZCZ4-F1
#
_entry.id   AF-A0A290ZCZ4-F1
#
_cell.length_a   1.000
_cell.length_b   1.000
_cell.length_c   1.000
_cell.angle_alpha   90.00
_cell.angle_beta   90.00
_cell.angle_gamma   90.00
#
_symmetry.space_group_name_H-M   'P 1'
#
loop_
_entity.id
_entity.type
_entity.pdbx_description
1 polymer ?
#
loop_
_entity_poly.entity_id
_entity_poly.type
_entity_poly.pdbx_seq_one_letter_code
_entity_poly.pdbx_strand_id
1 'polypeptide(L)'
;MMALAGLGDSPPCRDHGDRQRDSVGRMSVRAGLWSGLPDFDSAEHRYRVVACPADVDLLIEALGVPGCNDATLEHFGRDTDDEGECDHSVVLAVRGAWGYLHYVDPDFSGWPVGDERAPHVNEAYTDFPPGVGVPLEVLRALVLEFLETARRPDAVRWYTEADLFPSWRTRRSAIPD
;
A
#
# COMPACT_ATOMS: atom_id res chain seq x y z
N MET A 1 -4.87 12.47 37.04
CA MET A 1 -4.71 11.02 37.27
C MET A 1 -5.86 10.31 36.56
N MET A 2 -5.54 9.25 35.84
CA MET A 2 -6.39 8.36 35.01
C MET A 2 -6.73 8.85 33.59
N ALA A 3 -6.66 8.03 32.55
CA ALA A 3 -5.98 6.76 32.27
C ALA A 3 -6.10 6.53 30.75
N LEU A 4 -5.02 6.09 30.12
CA LEU A 4 -4.97 5.65 28.72
C LEU A 4 -5.70 4.30 28.58
N ALA A 5 -6.62 4.19 27.63
CA ALA A 5 -7.08 2.94 27.02
C ALA A 5 -6.63 3.03 25.55
N GLY A 6 -5.86 2.11 24.98
CA GLY A 6 -5.92 0.66 25.08
C GLY A 6 -6.02 0.18 23.63
N LEU A 7 -4.92 0.26 22.90
CA LEU A 7 -4.78 -0.19 21.51
C LEU A 7 -5.01 -1.70 21.48
N GLY A 8 -5.96 -2.15 20.66
CA GLY A 8 -6.27 -3.56 20.50
C GLY A 8 -5.13 -4.29 19.81
N ASP A 9 -4.68 -5.37 20.45
CA ASP A 9 -3.72 -6.34 19.95
C ASP A 9 -4.07 -6.84 18.54
N SER A 10 -3.16 -6.60 17.60
CA SER A 10 -3.04 -7.41 16.38
C SER A 10 -2.61 -8.83 16.77
N PRO A 11 -3.21 -9.90 16.21
CA PRO A 11 -2.83 -11.26 16.57
C PRO A 11 -1.42 -11.59 16.04
N PRO A 12 -0.52 -12.18 16.87
CA PRO A 12 0.83 -12.51 16.44
C PRO A 12 0.83 -13.64 15.42
N CYS A 13 1.61 -13.45 14.36
CA CYS A 13 1.93 -14.42 13.32
C CYS A 13 2.45 -15.72 13.95
N ARG A 14 1.61 -16.77 14.01
CA ARG A 14 2.03 -18.10 14.45
C ARG A 14 2.66 -18.87 13.30
N ASP A 15 3.92 -19.22 13.49
CA ASP A 15 4.72 -20.14 12.68
C ASP A 15 4.18 -21.58 12.74
N HIS A 16 3.92 -22.16 11.57
CA HIS A 16 3.78 -23.60 11.37
C HIS A 16 4.67 -24.03 10.19
N GLY A 17 5.84 -24.54 10.53
CA GLY A 17 6.77 -25.18 9.61
C GLY A 17 6.19 -26.40 8.88
N ASP A 18 6.70 -26.67 7.67
CA ASP A 18 7.74 -27.67 7.45
C ASP A 18 8.13 -27.76 5.95
N ARG A 19 9.40 -27.46 5.67
CA ARG A 19 10.35 -28.09 4.71
C ARG A 19 9.98 -28.47 3.27
N GLN A 20 9.08 -27.75 2.60
CA GLN A 20 9.02 -27.81 1.12
C GLN A 20 8.58 -26.49 0.44
N ARG A 21 8.89 -25.33 1.05
CA ARG A 21 8.36 -23.99 0.73
C ARG A 21 9.38 -22.96 0.21
N ASP A 22 10.57 -23.37 -0.25
CA ASP A 22 11.69 -22.41 -0.29
C ASP A 22 11.72 -21.47 -1.51
N SER A 23 10.90 -21.68 -2.54
CA SER A 23 10.79 -20.76 -3.70
C SER A 23 9.51 -19.94 -3.73
N VAL A 24 8.36 -20.51 -3.30
CA VAL A 24 7.07 -19.83 -3.34
C VAL A 24 6.90 -18.85 -2.17
N GLY A 25 7.49 -19.15 -1.00
CA GLY A 25 7.46 -18.26 0.17
C GLY A 25 8.25 -16.96 -0.03
N ARG A 26 9.22 -16.93 -0.96
CA ARG A 26 10.02 -15.74 -1.26
C ARG A 26 9.40 -14.80 -2.30
N MET A 27 8.37 -15.24 -3.03
CA MET A 27 7.70 -14.45 -4.08
C MET A 27 6.21 -14.36 -3.82
N SER A 28 5.84 -14.11 -2.56
CA SER A 28 4.44 -13.90 -2.19
C SER A 28 4.31 -12.73 -1.23
N VAL A 29 3.24 -11.98 -1.42
CA VAL A 29 2.84 -10.90 -0.52
C VAL A 29 1.46 -11.20 0.07
N ARG A 30 1.23 -10.74 1.30
CA ARG A 30 -0.10 -10.62 1.89
C ARG A 30 -0.66 -9.25 1.51
N ALA A 31 -1.79 -9.24 0.83
CA ALA A 31 -2.58 -8.04 0.58
C ALA A 31 -3.73 -7.96 1.60
N GLY A 32 -3.74 -6.92 2.42
CA GLY A 32 -4.87 -6.60 3.32
C GLY A 32 -5.73 -5.51 2.71
N LEU A 33 -6.96 -5.84 2.27
CA LEU A 33 -7.87 -4.91 1.61
C LEU A 33 -8.87 -4.35 2.61
N TRP A 34 -9.02 -3.02 2.64
CA TRP A 34 -10.04 -2.33 3.42
C TRP A 34 -11.22 -1.92 2.55
N SER A 35 -12.42 -2.07 3.12
CA SER A 35 -13.67 -1.57 2.54
C SER A 35 -14.60 -1.03 3.61
N GLY A 36 -15.47 -0.07 3.26
CA GLY A 36 -16.47 0.49 4.19
C GLY A 36 -15.96 1.63 5.09
N LEU A 37 -14.70 2.07 4.94
CA LEU A 37 -14.20 3.23 5.69
C LEU A 37 -14.83 4.54 5.18
N PRO A 38 -14.98 5.58 6.04
CA PRO A 38 -14.50 5.66 7.43
C PRO A 38 -15.47 5.09 8.48
N ASP A 39 -16.59 4.49 8.08
CA ASP A 39 -17.55 3.91 9.02
C ASP A 39 -17.04 2.58 9.58
N PHE A 40 -16.42 2.64 10.76
CA PHE A 40 -15.85 1.49 11.44
C PHE A 40 -16.84 0.36 11.72
N ASP A 41 -18.13 0.65 11.87
CA ASP A 41 -19.14 -0.39 12.10
C ASP A 41 -19.41 -1.22 10.84
N SER A 42 -19.09 -0.67 9.67
CA SER A 42 -19.21 -1.33 8.36
C SER A 42 -17.87 -1.76 7.77
N ALA A 43 -16.75 -1.36 8.39
CA ALA A 43 -15.42 -1.61 7.90
C ALA A 43 -15.10 -3.10 7.89
N GLU A 44 -14.61 -3.59 6.75
CA GLU A 44 -14.15 -4.96 6.59
C GLU A 44 -12.70 -4.97 6.12
N HIS A 45 -11.89 -5.82 6.76
CA HIS A 45 -10.51 -6.09 6.37
C HIS A 45 -10.37 -7.52 5.88
N ARG A 46 -9.98 -7.70 4.62
CA ARG A 46 -9.83 -9.01 3.98
C ARG A 46 -8.39 -9.25 3.55
N TYR A 47 -7.84 -10.39 3.95
CA TYR A 47 -6.52 -10.82 3.48
C TYR A 47 -6.63 -11.68 2.21
N ARG A 48 -5.69 -11.46 1.30
CA ARG A 48 -5.44 -12.31 0.13
C ARG A 48 -3.93 -12.53 0.00
N VAL A 49 -3.55 -13.72 -0.44
CA VAL A 49 -2.17 -13.98 -0.89
C VAL A 49 -2.06 -13.65 -2.37
N VAL A 50 -1.04 -12.88 -2.73
CA VAL A 50 -0.67 -12.59 -4.12
C VAL A 50 0.68 -13.25 -4.36
N ALA A 51 0.73 -14.22 -5.27
CA ALA A 51 1.93 -15.02 -5.52
C ALA A 51 2.27 -15.15 -7.00
N CYS A 52 1.42 -14.62 -7.89
CA CYS A 52 1.66 -14.65 -9.32
C CYS A 52 1.05 -13.44 -10.04
N PRO A 53 1.40 -13.22 -11.33
CA PRO A 53 0.86 -12.08 -12.08
C PRO A 53 -0.66 -12.04 -12.18
N ALA A 54 -1.33 -13.19 -12.26
CA ALA A 54 -2.79 -13.23 -12.29
C ALA A 54 -3.41 -12.76 -10.97
N ASP A 55 -2.75 -13.00 -9.83
CA ASP A 55 -3.23 -12.51 -8.53
C ASP A 55 -3.09 -10.98 -8.42
N VAL A 56 -2.05 -10.41 -9.05
CA VAL A 56 -1.87 -8.95 -9.12
C VAL A 56 -3.01 -8.31 -9.91
N ASP A 57 -3.40 -8.93 -11.04
CA ASP A 57 -4.54 -8.47 -11.83
C ASP A 57 -5.83 -8.49 -11.00
N LEU A 58 -6.10 -9.59 -10.28
CA LEU A 58 -7.24 -9.71 -9.38
C LEU A 58 -7.21 -8.75 -8.18
N LEU A 59 -6.02 -8.35 -7.72
CA LEU A 59 -5.86 -7.34 -6.67
C LEU A 59 -6.22 -5.95 -7.19
N ILE A 60 -5.71 -5.56 -8.36
CA ILE A 60 -5.99 -4.27 -8.99
C ILE A 60 -7.49 -4.15 -9.31
N GLU A 61 -8.11 -5.22 -9.83
CA GLU A 61 -9.55 -5.26 -10.05
C GLU A 61 -10.34 -5.07 -8.75
N ALA A 62 -9.95 -5.73 -7.67
CA ALA A 62 -10.62 -5.61 -6.37
C ALA A 62 -10.52 -4.19 -5.80
N LEU A 63 -9.35 -3.54 -5.93
CA LEU A 63 -9.14 -2.15 -5.50
C LEU A 63 -9.97 -1.14 -6.31
N GLY A 64 -10.32 -1.48 -7.55
CA GLY A 64 -11.17 -0.66 -8.40
C GLY A 64 -12.67 -0.75 -8.08
N VAL A 65 -13.09 -1.70 -7.21
CA VAL A 65 -14.50 -1.85 -6.83
C VAL A 65 -14.94 -0.66 -5.97
N PRO A 66 -16.07 0.00 -6.31
CA PRO A 66 -16.62 1.05 -5.46
C PRO A 66 -16.82 0.58 -4.01
N GLY A 67 -16.25 1.32 -3.06
CA GLY A 67 -16.30 0.99 -1.64
C GLY A 67 -15.05 0.25 -1.12
N CYS A 68 -14.13 -0.17 -2.00
CA CYS A 68 -12.78 -0.55 -1.57
C CYS A 68 -11.91 0.70 -1.41
N ASN A 69 -11.36 0.87 -0.21
CA ASN A 69 -10.56 2.01 0.17
C ASN A 69 -9.13 1.84 -0.36
N ASP A 70 -8.34 0.99 0.29
CA ASP A 70 -6.95 0.73 -0.04
C ASP A 70 -6.57 -0.73 0.24
N ALA A 71 -5.34 -1.08 -0.15
CA ALA A 71 -4.70 -2.31 0.29
C ALA A 71 -3.32 -2.02 0.88
N THR A 72 -2.94 -2.77 1.92
CA THR A 72 -1.56 -2.87 2.37
C THR A 72 -0.91 -4.13 1.81
N LEU A 73 0.35 -4.05 1.37
CA LEU A 73 1.15 -5.22 0.99
C LEU A 73 2.26 -5.46 2.00
N GLU A 74 2.38 -6.72 2.41
CA GLU A 74 3.47 -7.22 3.25
C GLU A 74 4.17 -8.37 2.53
N HIS A 75 5.48 -8.28 2.37
CA HIS A 75 6.26 -9.27 1.64
C HIS A 75 6.86 -10.34 2.54
N PHE A 76 6.51 -11.62 2.31
CA PHE A 76 6.97 -12.72 3.17
C PHE A 76 8.47 -13.04 3.07
N GLY A 77 9.12 -12.59 2.00
CA GLY A 77 10.56 -12.74 1.79
C GLY A 77 11.44 -11.64 2.41
N ARG A 78 10.86 -10.65 3.13
CA ARG A 78 11.62 -9.59 3.80
C ARG A 78 11.82 -9.91 5.28
N ASP A 79 12.93 -9.40 5.82
CA ASP A 79 13.20 -9.49 7.24
C ASP A 79 12.23 -8.59 8.01
N THR A 80 11.87 -9.01 9.22
CA THR A 80 11.12 -8.19 10.16
C THR A 80 12.06 -7.22 10.88
N ASP A 81 11.51 -6.16 11.44
CA ASP A 81 12.24 -5.28 12.36
C ASP A 81 12.51 -5.95 13.73
N ASP A 82 13.12 -5.19 14.64
CA ASP A 82 13.47 -5.65 15.99
C ASP A 82 12.24 -5.99 16.85
N GLU A 83 11.04 -5.53 16.48
CA GLU A 83 9.77 -5.82 17.14
C GLU A 83 9.05 -7.03 16.52
N GLY A 84 9.59 -7.58 15.42
CA GLY A 84 9.01 -8.70 14.68
C GLY A 84 7.94 -8.29 13.67
N GLU A 85 7.83 -7.00 13.39
CA GLU A 85 6.88 -6.43 12.42
C GLU A 85 7.53 -6.26 11.04
N CYS A 86 6.73 -6.07 9.99
CA CYS A 86 7.28 -5.77 8.67
C CYS A 86 8.06 -4.46 8.70
N ASP A 87 9.30 -4.48 8.22
CA ASP A 87 10.16 -3.29 8.12
C ASP A 87 9.67 -2.25 7.09
N HIS A 88 8.62 -2.57 6.34
CA HIS A 88 8.10 -1.79 5.23
C HIS A 88 6.58 -1.68 5.29
N SER A 89 6.05 -0.65 4.66
CA SER A 89 4.63 -0.47 4.40
C SER A 89 4.44 -0.06 2.94
N VAL A 90 3.63 -0.83 2.21
CA VAL A 90 3.25 -0.51 0.84
C VAL A 90 1.73 -0.39 0.79
N VAL A 91 1.24 0.82 0.56
CA VAL A 91 -0.19 1.11 0.47
C VAL A 91 -0.57 1.35 -0.98
N LEU A 92 -1.65 0.69 -1.44
CA LEU A 92 -2.17 0.78 -2.80
C LEU A 92 -3.61 1.28 -2.80
N ALA A 93 -3.97 2.07 -3.81
CA ALA A 93 -5.37 2.39 -4.11
C ALA A 93 -5.58 2.45 -5.63
N VAL A 94 -6.82 2.26 -6.08
CA VAL A 94 -7.20 2.41 -7.49
C VAL A 94 -8.41 3.33 -7.59
N ARG A 95 -8.31 4.41 -8.38
CA ARG A 95 -9.41 5.36 -8.63
C ARG A 95 -9.55 5.62 -10.12
N GLY A 96 -10.61 5.07 -10.71
CA GLY A 96 -10.87 5.16 -12.14
C GLY A 96 -9.73 4.51 -12.94
N ALA A 97 -9.03 5.29 -13.75
CA ALA A 97 -7.91 4.81 -14.57
C ALA A 97 -6.54 4.91 -13.86
N TRP A 98 -6.51 5.37 -12.61
CA TRP A 98 -5.28 5.67 -11.89
C TRP A 98 -5.03 4.68 -10.75
N GLY A 99 -3.80 4.17 -10.70
CA GLY A 99 -3.25 3.44 -9.59
C GLY A 99 -2.38 4.33 -8.72
N TYR A 100 -2.47 4.15 -7.41
CA TYR A 100 -1.75 4.91 -6.41
C TYR A 100 -0.93 3.96 -5.55
N LEU A 101 0.28 4.39 -5.19
CA LEU A 101 1.19 3.63 -4.36
C LEU A 101 1.94 4.58 -3.41
N HIS A 102 1.99 4.24 -2.14
CA HIS A 102 2.88 4.85 -1.15
C HIS A 102 3.77 3.76 -0.59
N TYR A 103 5.08 3.96 -0.67
CA TYR A 103 6.07 3.00 -0.19
C TYR A 103 6.83 3.64 0.96
N VAL A 104 6.99 2.87 2.04
CA VAL A 104 7.79 3.22 3.21
C VAL A 104 8.66 2.03 3.59
N ASP A 105 9.93 2.28 3.85
CA ASP A 105 10.86 1.39 4.54
C ASP A 105 11.80 2.24 5.45
N PRO A 106 12.79 1.66 6.15
CA PRO A 106 13.61 2.43 7.09
C PRO A 106 14.43 3.55 6.43
N ASP A 107 14.72 3.43 5.14
CA ASP A 107 15.60 4.35 4.40
C ASP A 107 14.81 5.33 3.52
N PHE A 108 13.54 5.05 3.24
CA PHE A 108 12.78 5.79 2.25
C PHE A 108 11.27 5.84 2.51
N SER A 109 10.67 7.00 2.22
CA SER A 109 9.22 7.18 2.13
C SER A 109 8.87 8.02 0.91
N GLY A 110 7.95 7.55 0.08
CA GLY A 110 7.60 8.27 -1.14
C GLY A 110 6.52 7.65 -2.01
N TRP A 111 6.19 8.39 -3.07
CA TRP A 111 5.17 8.06 -4.06
C TRP A 111 5.78 8.01 -5.46
N PRO A 112 5.22 7.25 -6.41
CA PRO A 112 5.62 7.34 -7.81
C PRO A 112 5.47 8.76 -8.36
N VAL A 113 6.39 9.17 -9.23
CA VAL A 113 6.19 10.31 -10.11
C VAL A 113 5.18 9.91 -11.17
N GLY A 114 3.94 10.39 -11.03
CA GLY A 114 2.80 10.03 -11.86
C GLY A 114 2.45 11.07 -12.92
N ASP A 115 1.21 11.00 -13.38
CA ASP A 115 0.62 11.94 -14.36
C ASP A 115 -0.03 13.13 -13.63
N GLU A 116 0.23 14.35 -14.08
CA GLU A 116 -0.34 15.59 -13.51
C GLU A 116 -1.88 15.63 -13.50
N ARG A 117 -2.54 14.82 -14.33
CA ARG A 117 -4.00 14.68 -14.41
C ARG A 117 -4.56 13.73 -13.36
N ALA A 118 -3.71 12.93 -12.70
CA ALA A 118 -4.16 12.06 -11.63
C ALA A 118 -4.70 12.90 -10.46
N PRO A 119 -5.97 12.72 -10.07
CA PRO A 119 -6.56 13.50 -9.01
C PRO A 119 -5.93 13.17 -7.66
N HIS A 120 -6.13 14.08 -6.71
CA HIS A 120 -5.91 13.83 -5.30
C HIS A 120 -6.83 12.71 -4.80
N VAL A 121 -6.32 11.81 -3.97
CA VAL A 121 -7.08 10.74 -3.34
C VAL A 121 -6.79 10.74 -1.85
N ASN A 122 -7.84 10.94 -1.06
CA ASN A 122 -7.76 10.96 0.40
C ASN A 122 -8.32 9.65 0.94
N GLU A 123 -7.46 8.67 1.16
CA GLU A 123 -7.85 7.47 1.91
C GLU A 123 -7.76 7.72 3.41
N ALA A 124 -8.45 6.89 4.20
CA ALA A 124 -8.58 7.09 5.63
C ALA A 124 -7.23 7.21 6.38
N TYR A 125 -6.20 6.53 5.87
CA TYR A 125 -4.89 6.44 6.51
C TYR A 125 -3.72 6.88 5.63
N THR A 126 -3.94 7.03 4.32
CA THR A 126 -2.90 7.44 3.37
C THR A 126 -3.43 8.51 2.44
N ASP A 127 -2.69 9.62 2.38
CA ASP A 127 -2.97 10.71 1.46
C ASP A 127 -2.17 10.52 0.17
N PHE A 128 -2.83 10.62 -0.97
CA PHE A 128 -2.22 10.54 -2.29
C PHE A 128 -2.34 11.88 -3.01
N PRO A 129 -1.28 12.73 -2.98
CA PRO A 129 -1.30 14.04 -3.60
C PRO A 129 -1.61 13.99 -5.10
N PRO A 130 -2.14 15.07 -5.69
CA PRO A 130 -2.35 15.12 -7.14
C PRO A 130 -1.01 14.98 -7.87
N GLY A 131 -1.02 14.26 -8.99
CA GLY A 131 0.20 14.02 -9.78
C GLY A 131 0.99 12.77 -9.41
N VAL A 132 0.58 12.01 -8.38
CA VAL A 132 1.29 10.76 -7.98
C VAL A 132 0.65 9.50 -8.56
N GLY A 133 -0.56 9.61 -9.12
CA GLY A 133 -1.24 8.48 -9.73
C GLY A 133 -0.58 8.07 -11.06
N VAL A 134 -0.44 6.78 -11.25
CA VAL A 134 0.15 6.16 -12.45
C VAL A 134 -0.90 5.36 -13.22
N PRO A 135 -0.72 5.11 -14.53
CA PRO A 135 -1.57 4.17 -15.26
C PRO A 135 -1.60 2.78 -14.61
N LEU A 136 -2.70 2.05 -14.74
CA LEU A 136 -2.87 0.74 -14.07
C LEU A 136 -1.82 -0.30 -14.51
N GLU A 137 -1.37 -0.24 -15.77
CA GLU A 137 -0.29 -1.09 -16.26
C GLU A 137 1.06 -0.81 -15.56
N VAL A 138 1.28 0.45 -15.16
CA VAL A 138 2.48 0.83 -14.39
C VAL A 138 2.33 0.36 -12.95
N LEU A 139 1.15 0.56 -12.32
CA LEU A 139 0.89 0.02 -10.98
C LEU A 139 1.13 -1.49 -10.94
N ARG A 140 0.62 -2.22 -11.94
CA ARG A 140 0.84 -3.66 -12.10
C ARG A 140 2.32 -4.02 -12.17
N ALA A 141 3.10 -3.28 -12.95
CA ALA A 141 4.54 -3.50 -13.06
C ALA A 141 5.25 -3.28 -11.71
N LEU A 142 4.86 -2.25 -10.96
CA LEU A 142 5.42 -1.96 -9.63
C LEU A 142 5.14 -3.08 -8.63
N VAL A 143 3.90 -3.59 -8.59
CA VAL A 143 3.53 -4.68 -7.68
C VAL A 143 4.25 -5.97 -8.05
N LEU A 144 4.41 -6.26 -9.34
CA LEU A 144 5.18 -7.41 -9.81
C LEU A 144 6.67 -7.31 -9.46
N GLU A 145 7.26 -6.15 -9.63
CA GLU A 145 8.66 -5.92 -9.25
C GLU A 145 8.85 -6.06 -7.74
N PHE A 146 7.92 -5.52 -6.94
CA PHE A 146 7.92 -5.68 -5.49
C PHE A 146 7.79 -7.15 -5.08
N LEU A 147 6.91 -7.91 -5.74
CA LEU A 147 6.71 -9.35 -5.51
C LEU A 147 7.97 -10.17 -5.81
N GLU A 148 8.75 -9.79 -6.84
CA GLU A 148 9.95 -10.50 -7.25
C GLU A 148 11.16 -10.13 -6.37
N THR A 149 11.29 -8.85 -6.03
CA THR A 149 12.53 -8.30 -5.45
C THR A 149 12.45 -8.08 -3.95
N ALA A 150 11.24 -8.00 -3.39
CA ALA A 150 10.97 -7.54 -2.03
C ALA A 150 11.55 -6.15 -1.74
N ARG A 151 11.80 -5.31 -2.76
CA ARG A 151 12.46 -4.00 -2.63
C ARG A 151 11.60 -2.92 -3.26
N ARG A 152 11.91 -1.67 -2.92
CA ARG A 152 11.32 -0.51 -3.60
C ARG A 152 11.49 -0.69 -5.13
N PRO A 153 10.39 -0.66 -5.89
CA PRO A 153 10.46 -0.78 -7.35
C PRO A 153 11.29 0.33 -8.01
N ASP A 154 12.13 -0.04 -8.97
CA ASP A 154 12.97 0.86 -9.77
C ASP A 154 12.32 1.24 -11.10
N ALA A 155 11.20 0.63 -11.48
CA ALA A 155 10.48 0.92 -12.73
C ALA A 155 9.94 2.37 -12.84
N VAL A 156 9.92 3.13 -11.75
CA VAL A 156 9.49 4.54 -11.71
C VAL A 156 10.48 5.42 -10.98
N ARG A 157 10.40 6.71 -11.25
CA ARG A 157 10.98 7.72 -10.37
C ARG A 157 10.06 7.95 -9.19
N TRP A 158 10.61 8.44 -8.09
CA TRP A 158 9.88 8.67 -6.87
C TRP A 158 9.90 10.14 -6.45
N TYR A 159 8.76 10.61 -5.97
CA TYR A 159 8.66 11.77 -5.12
C TYR A 159 8.87 11.38 -3.67
N THR A 160 9.61 12.21 -2.94
CA THR A 160 9.65 12.24 -1.48
C THR A 160 8.70 13.30 -0.95
N GLU A 161 8.55 13.33 0.37
CA GLU A 161 7.83 14.40 1.07
C GLU A 161 8.35 15.79 0.65
N ALA A 162 9.67 15.97 0.54
CA ALA A 162 10.29 17.24 0.19
C ALA A 162 9.94 17.74 -1.22
N ASP A 163 9.66 16.84 -2.16
CA ASP A 163 9.29 17.20 -3.53
C ASP A 163 7.84 17.68 -3.63
N LEU A 164 6.95 17.09 -2.83
CA LEU A 164 5.52 17.39 -2.86
C LEU A 164 5.16 18.56 -1.93
N PHE A 165 5.80 18.67 -0.75
CA PHE A 165 5.46 19.64 0.30
C PHE A 165 5.40 21.10 -0.14
N PRO A 166 6.32 21.61 -0.98
CA PRO A 166 6.25 22.98 -1.47
C PRO A 166 5.08 23.26 -2.41
N SER A 167 4.66 22.28 -3.22
CA SER A 167 3.68 22.48 -4.29
C SER A 167 2.25 22.10 -3.89
N TRP A 168 2.12 21.18 -2.93
CA TRP A 168 0.83 20.64 -2.52
C TRP A 168 0.18 21.46 -1.39
N ARG A 169 0.92 21.99 -0.40
CA ARG A 169 0.32 22.83 0.66
C ARG A 169 -0.30 24.10 0.09
N THR A 170 0.34 24.72 -0.89
CA THR A 170 -0.21 25.89 -1.60
C THR A 170 -1.51 25.54 -2.33
N ARG A 171 -1.65 24.30 -2.83
CA ARG A 171 -2.89 23.81 -3.44
C ARG A 171 -3.94 23.39 -2.41
N ARG A 172 -3.58 22.72 -1.30
CA ARG A 172 -4.52 22.29 -0.25
C ARG A 172 -5.17 23.49 0.46
N SER A 173 -4.44 24.59 0.65
CA SER A 173 -5.03 25.85 1.15
C SER A 173 -6.03 26.51 0.19
N ALA A 174 -6.16 26.02 -1.04
CA ALA A 174 -7.07 26.54 -2.06
C ALA A 174 -8.25 25.59 -2.39
N ILE A 175 -8.31 24.40 -1.78
CA ILE A 175 -9.45 23.48 -1.89
C ILE A 175 -10.43 23.85 -0.77
N PRO A 176 -11.66 24.32 -1.06
CA PRO A 176 -12.67 24.54 -0.02
C PRO A 176 -13.05 23.22 0.65
N ASP A 177 -13.29 23.26 1.96
CA ASP A 177 -13.81 22.14 2.77
C ASP A 177 -15.09 21.53 2.19
#